data_AF-A0A2T6N1S3-F1
#
_entry.id   AF-A0A2T6N1S3-F1
#
_cell.length_a   1.000
_cell.length_b   1.000
_cell.length_c   1.000
_cell.angle_alpha   90.00
_cell.angle_beta   90.00
_cell.angle_gamma   90.00
#
_symmetry.space_group_name_H-M   'P 1'
#
loop_
_entity.id
_entity.type
_entity.pdbx_description
1 polymer ?
#
loop_
_entity_poly.entity_id
_entity_poly.type
_entity_poly.pdbx_seq_one_letter_code
_entity_poly.pdbx_strand_id
1 'polypeptide(L)'
;MSNRILGTKISIRSNHTDAESLPNSLPATDYPLGVIAGYREESVREDAIAGLDDGLVPVRSTLIDGMDDFILIETGHSAMRFDISVAQQTIRFLKNGVFSR
;
A
#
# COMPACT_ATOMS: atom_id res chain seq x y z
N MET A 1 23.07 -37.79 -21.02
CA MET A 1 23.54 -36.90 -19.94
C MET A 1 22.59 -35.72 -19.88
N SER A 2 21.70 -35.75 -18.89
CA SER A 2 20.71 -34.70 -18.62
C SER A 2 21.36 -33.63 -17.76
N ASN A 3 21.14 -32.36 -18.06
CA ASN A 3 21.14 -31.36 -17.00
C ASN A 3 20.10 -30.27 -17.28
N ARG A 4 18.96 -30.42 -16.59
CA ARG A 4 17.88 -29.46 -16.47
C ARG A 4 18.11 -28.76 -15.13
N ILE A 5 18.60 -27.52 -15.14
CA ILE A 5 18.66 -26.71 -13.92
C ILE A 5 17.32 -26.01 -13.75
N LEU A 6 16.48 -26.61 -12.92
CA LEU A 6 15.41 -25.91 -12.20
C LEU A 6 16.03 -25.10 -11.05
N GLY A 7 15.41 -23.96 -10.76
CA GLY A 7 15.51 -23.29 -9.47
C GLY A 7 15.74 -21.79 -9.62
N THR A 8 14.98 -20.87 -9.04
CA THR A 8 13.83 -20.97 -8.14
C THR A 8 13.16 -19.61 -8.26
N LYS A 9 11.91 -19.54 -8.76
CA LYS A 9 11.10 -18.33 -8.63
C LYS A 9 10.81 -18.22 -7.13
N ILE A 10 11.45 -17.28 -6.43
CA ILE A 10 11.08 -16.95 -5.06
C ILE A 10 9.67 -16.39 -5.13
N SER A 11 8.69 -17.28 -5.05
CA SER A 11 7.29 -16.94 -4.87
C SER A 11 7.10 -16.90 -3.37
N ILE A 12 7.13 -15.70 -2.81
CA ILE A 12 6.63 -15.46 -1.46
C ILE A 12 5.13 -15.71 -1.53
N ARG A 13 4.70 -16.97 -1.43
CA ARG A 13 3.29 -17.33 -1.33
C ARG A 13 2.83 -16.96 0.06
N SER A 14 2.42 -15.71 0.23
CA SER A 14 1.48 -15.37 1.28
C SER A 14 0.14 -15.98 0.87
N ASN A 15 -0.53 -16.69 1.77
CA ASN A 15 -1.85 -17.31 1.53
C ASN A 15 -2.95 -16.28 1.16
N HIS A 16 -2.60 -14.99 1.19
CA HIS A 16 -3.49 -13.86 0.98
C HIS A 16 -3.21 -13.09 -0.33
N THR A 17 -2.22 -13.47 -1.14
CA THR A 17 -1.85 -12.76 -2.38
C THR A 17 -2.11 -13.54 -3.67
N ASP A 18 -2.65 -14.77 -3.57
CA ASP A 18 -3.11 -15.53 -4.74
C ASP A 18 -4.36 -14.88 -5.35
N ALA A 19 -4.65 -15.13 -6.63
CA ALA A 19 -5.79 -14.50 -7.31
C ALA A 19 -7.13 -14.82 -6.62
N GLU A 20 -7.28 -16.03 -6.08
CA GLU A 20 -8.47 -16.50 -5.36
C GLU A 20 -8.41 -16.23 -3.85
N SER A 21 -7.48 -15.37 -3.40
CA SER A 21 -7.34 -15.07 -1.98
C SER A 21 -8.56 -14.34 -1.43
N LEU A 22 -8.87 -14.56 -0.15
CA LEU A 22 -9.98 -13.90 0.54
C LEU A 22 -10.01 -12.37 0.34
N PRO A 23 -8.88 -11.62 0.41
CA PRO A 23 -8.89 -10.19 0.14
C PRO A 23 -9.47 -9.80 -1.24
N ASN A 24 -9.25 -10.61 -2.27
CA ASN A 24 -9.73 -10.33 -3.63
C ASN A 24 -11.22 -10.63 -3.82
N SER A 25 -11.86 -11.33 -2.88
CA SER A 25 -13.29 -11.64 -2.89
C SER A 25 -14.11 -10.83 -1.88
N LEU A 26 -13.48 -9.87 -1.19
CA LEU A 26 -14.19 -8.95 -0.31
C LEU A 26 -15.16 -8.08 -1.13
N PRO A 27 -16.37 -7.81 -0.62
CA PRO A 27 -17.30 -6.91 -1.27
C PRO A 27 -16.72 -5.49 -1.33
N ALA A 28 -17.21 -4.71 -2.30
CA ALA A 28 -16.91 -3.28 -2.35
C ALA A 28 -17.31 -2.60 -1.04
N THR A 29 -16.59 -1.53 -0.70
CA THR A 29 -16.81 -0.78 0.54
C THR A 29 -18.18 -0.10 0.53
N ASP A 30 -18.97 -0.34 1.57
CA ASP A 30 -20.30 0.25 1.79
C ASP A 30 -20.31 1.32 2.89
N TYR A 31 -19.12 1.79 3.27
CA TYR A 31 -18.87 2.80 4.29
C TYR A 31 -17.87 3.83 3.79
N PRO A 32 -17.81 5.04 4.39
CA PRO A 32 -16.83 6.03 4.01
C PRO A 32 -15.38 5.53 4.21
N LEU A 33 -14.60 5.48 3.13
CA LEU A 33 -13.25 4.94 3.09
C LEU A 33 -12.26 5.98 2.57
N GLY A 34 -11.31 6.37 3.41
CA GLY A 34 -10.18 7.22 3.03
C GLY A 34 -8.88 6.46 3.11
N VAL A 35 -8.02 6.61 2.09
CA VAL A 35 -6.70 5.96 2.05
C VAL A 35 -5.59 7.01 2.20
N ILE A 36 -4.75 6.83 3.23
CA ILE A 36 -3.49 7.58 3.40
C ILE A 36 -2.35 6.63 3.02
N ALA A 37 -1.58 7.00 2.00
CA ALA A 37 -0.43 6.22 1.56
C ALA A 37 0.87 6.99 1.78
N GLY A 38 1.88 6.27 2.28
CA GLY A 38 3.23 6.79 2.44
C GLY A 38 4.02 6.72 1.14
N TYR A 39 4.94 7.66 0.95
CA TYR A 39 6.01 7.52 -0.03
C TYR A 39 7.31 8.13 0.49
N ARG A 40 8.45 7.76 -0.10
CA ARG A 40 9.74 8.39 0.17
C ARG A 40 10.37 8.87 -1.13
N GLU A 41 10.81 10.12 -1.18
CA GLU A 41 11.61 10.62 -2.30
C GLU A 41 13.10 10.43 -2.03
N GLU A 42 13.64 9.20 -2.06
CA GLU A 42 15.11 9.04 -2.08
C GLU A 42 15.62 7.92 -3.00
N SER A 43 16.73 8.27 -3.65
CA SER A 43 17.27 7.79 -4.91
C SER A 43 18.16 6.54 -4.83
N VAL A 44 18.06 5.72 -3.80
CA VAL A 44 18.91 4.51 -3.67
C VAL A 44 18.16 3.39 -2.97
N ARG A 45 17.41 2.59 -3.73
CA ARG A 45 17.02 1.25 -3.31
C ARG A 45 17.51 0.23 -4.32
N GLU A 46 18.26 -0.75 -3.85
CA GLU A 46 18.61 -1.96 -4.60
C GLU A 46 17.38 -2.88 -4.77
N ASP A 47 16.37 -2.70 -3.92
CA ASP A 47 15.08 -3.40 -3.97
C ASP A 47 14.12 -2.62 -4.89
N ALA A 48 14.08 -2.99 -6.16
CA ALA A 48 13.27 -2.32 -7.19
C ALA A 48 11.75 -2.57 -6.99
N ILE A 49 11.14 -1.89 -6.02
CA ILE A 49 9.69 -1.68 -6.01
C ILE A 49 9.38 -0.65 -7.10
N ALA A 50 8.64 -1.06 -8.12
CA ALA A 50 8.28 -0.16 -9.21
C ALA A 50 7.30 0.93 -8.73
N GLY A 51 7.66 2.19 -8.92
CA GLY A 51 6.83 3.37 -8.61
C GLY A 51 7.06 3.94 -7.21
N LEU A 52 6.14 4.78 -6.74
CA LEU A 52 6.17 5.31 -5.38
C LEU A 52 5.88 4.22 -4.37
N ASP A 53 6.63 4.22 -3.26
CA ASP A 53 6.48 3.29 -2.14
C ASP A 53 6.97 3.91 -0.83
N ASP A 54 6.53 3.34 0.29
CA ASP A 54 6.87 3.80 1.65
C ASP A 54 8.13 3.12 2.24
N GLY A 55 8.85 2.30 1.47
CA GLY A 55 9.89 1.43 2.00
C GLY A 55 9.52 -0.05 2.02
N LEU A 56 8.24 -0.42 1.93
CA LEU A 56 7.80 -1.82 1.92
C LEU A 56 6.60 -2.08 1.01
N VAL A 57 5.71 -1.11 0.85
CA VAL A 57 4.44 -1.26 0.15
C VAL A 57 4.35 -0.24 -0.98
N PRO A 58 4.08 -0.66 -2.23
CA PRO A 58 3.88 0.29 -3.32
C PRO A 58 2.55 1.03 -3.18
N VAL A 59 2.52 2.31 -3.53
CA VAL A 59 1.31 3.14 -3.47
C VAL A 59 0.15 2.50 -4.23
N ARG A 60 0.40 1.92 -5.41
CA ARG A 60 -0.64 1.29 -6.24
C ARG A 60 -1.42 0.19 -5.51
N SER A 61 -0.81 -0.54 -4.59
CA SER A 61 -1.50 -1.62 -3.85
C SER A 61 -2.31 -1.11 -2.66
N THR A 62 -2.23 0.18 -2.36
CA THR A 62 -3.02 0.82 -1.30
C THR A 62 -4.35 1.37 -1.83
N LEU A 63 -4.49 1.53 -3.15
CA LEU A 63 -5.70 2.01 -3.79
C LEU A 63 -6.80 0.95 -3.70
N ILE A 64 -8.00 1.36 -3.29
CA ILE A 64 -9.17 0.50 -3.17
C ILE A 64 -10.28 1.11 -4.02
N ASP A 65 -10.90 0.28 -4.87
CA ASP A 65 -12.05 0.70 -5.67
C ASP A 65 -13.21 1.10 -4.75
N GLY A 66 -13.77 2.28 -4.97
CA GLY A 66 -14.86 2.83 -4.17
C GLY A 66 -14.44 3.66 -2.96
N MET A 67 -13.14 3.94 -2.77
CA MET A 67 -12.68 4.90 -1.75
C MET A 67 -13.17 6.33 -2.04
N ASP A 68 -13.48 7.09 -0.99
CA ASP A 68 -14.00 8.46 -1.08
C ASP A 68 -12.90 9.51 -1.26
N ASP A 69 -11.72 9.29 -0.67
CA ASP A 69 -10.59 10.20 -0.84
C ASP A 69 -9.25 9.48 -0.64
N PHE A 70 -8.21 10.08 -1.18
CA PHE A 70 -6.86 9.55 -1.18
C PHE A 70 -5.84 10.69 -1.01
N ILE A 71 -4.82 10.47 -0.17
CA ILE A 71 -3.73 11.43 0.00
C ILE A 71 -2.39 10.70 0.16
N LEU A 72 -1.35 11.30 -0.43
CA LEU A 72 0.03 10.90 -0.25
C LEU A 72 0.70 11.76 0.81
N ILE A 73 1.46 11.11 1.69
CA ILE A 73 2.29 11.78 2.70
C ILE A 73 3.71 11.24 2.57
N GLU A 74 4.68 12.14 2.52
CA GLU A 74 6.09 11.76 2.48
C GLU A 74 6.51 11.19 3.84
N THR A 75 6.45 9.86 3.97
CA THR A 75 6.75 9.13 5.21
C THR A 75 7.06 7.67 4.89
N GLY A 76 7.94 7.07 5.69
CA GLY A 76 8.30 5.66 5.55
C GLY A 76 7.32 4.72 6.28
N HIS A 77 7.28 3.44 5.90
CA HIS A 77 6.36 2.43 6.42
C HIS A 77 6.29 2.40 7.95
N SER A 78 7.45 2.26 8.60
CA SER A 78 7.53 2.20 10.07
C SER A 78 7.30 3.56 10.75
N ALA A 79 7.52 4.66 10.03
CA ALA A 79 7.42 6.01 10.55
C ALA A 79 5.98 6.57 10.46
N MET A 80 5.19 6.11 9.51
CA MET A 80 3.82 6.59 9.21
C MET A 80 2.93 6.68 10.45
N ARG A 81 3.01 5.69 11.35
CA ARG A 81 2.21 5.63 12.58
C ARG A 81 2.53 6.74 13.60
N PHE A 82 3.65 7.42 13.45
CA PHE A 82 4.11 8.52 14.33
C PHE A 82 4.08 9.88 13.63
N ASP A 83 3.71 9.91 12.36
CA ASP A 83 3.69 11.12 11.56
C ASP A 83 2.49 12.00 11.95
N ILE A 84 2.77 13.24 12.35
CA ILE A 84 1.74 14.19 12.78
C ILE A 84 0.80 14.52 11.61
N SER A 85 1.30 14.58 10.37
CA SER A 85 0.49 14.84 9.19
C SER A 85 -0.50 13.70 8.97
N VAL A 86 -0.07 12.43 9.10
CA VAL A 86 -0.96 11.26 9.02
C VAL A 86 -2.07 11.34 10.07
N ALA A 87 -1.71 11.67 11.32
CA ALA A 87 -2.68 11.81 12.41
C ALA A 87 -3.70 12.94 12.13
N GLN A 88 -3.23 14.09 11.64
CA GLN A 88 -4.09 15.23 11.30
C GLN A 88 -5.05 14.89 10.15
N GLN A 89 -4.57 14.22 9.11
CA GLN A 89 -5.39 13.78 7.99
C GLN A 89 -6.43 12.74 8.42
N THR A 90 -6.05 11.80 9.29
CA THR A 90 -6.99 10.84 9.89
C THR A 90 -8.11 11.55 10.63
N ILE A 91 -7.78 12.50 11.51
CA ILE A 91 -8.79 13.28 12.26
C ILE A 91 -9.69 14.09 11.31
N ARG A 92 -9.12 14.68 10.26
CA ARG A 92 -9.86 15.46 9.26
C ARG A 92 -10.86 14.58 8.51
N PHE A 93 -10.44 13.41 8.02
CA PHE A 93 -11.30 12.47 7.32
C PHE A 93 -12.43 11.99 8.20
N LEU A 94 -12.13 11.56 9.44
CA LEU A 94 -13.16 11.10 10.39
C LEU A 94 -14.22 12.16 10.68
N LYS A 95 -13.86 13.45 10.63
CA LYS A 95 -14.79 14.56 10.88
C LYS A 95 -15.57 15.00 9.64
N ASN A 96 -15.02 14.84 8.43
CA ASN A 96 -15.53 15.54 7.24
C ASN A 96 -15.71 14.63 6.01
N GLY A 97 -15.28 13.36 6.08
CA GLY A 97 -15.30 12.43 4.96
C GLY A 97 -14.27 12.72 3.86
N VAL A 98 -13.37 13.70 4.05
CA VAL A 98 -12.35 14.10 3.07
C VAL A 98 -11.06 14.54 3.77
N PHE A 99 -9.92 14.39 3.10
CA PHE A 99 -8.62 14.89 3.55
C PHE A 99 -8.47 16.40 3.32
N SER A 100 -7.43 16.99 3.93
CA SER A 100 -7.02 18.37 3.67
C SER A 100 -5.93 18.38 2.61
N ARG A 101 -6.14 19.09 1.51
CA ARG A 101 -5.17 19.30 0.43
C ARG A 101 -4.43 20.62 0.61
#